data_AF-A0A7S0VRA6-F1
#
_entry.id   AF-A0A7S0VRA6-F1
#
_cell.length_a   1.000
_cell.length_b   1.000
_cell.length_c   1.000
_cell.angle_alpha   90.00
_cell.angle_beta   90.00
_cell.angle_gamma   90.00
#
_symmetry.space_group_name_H-M   'P 1'
#
loop_
_entity.id
_entity.type
_entity.pdbx_description
1 polymer ?
#
loop_
_entity_poly.entity_id
_entity_poly.type
_entity_poly.pdbx_seq_one_letter_code
_entity_poly.pdbx_strand_id
1 'polypeptide(L)'
;PKDVDEAHMAPKAHNPSEKQITIMTTADMAMRMDPEYEKISRRFHENPDQFADAFARAWYKLTHRDMGPAVRYLGEEVPSEELLWQDPIPAVDHELVNASDIADLKEKILSSGLSVSELVSTAWGAASTFRGSDKRGGANG
;
A
#
# COMPACT_ATOMS: atom_id res chain seq x y z
N PRO A 1 6.49 33.02 -2.59
CA PRO A 1 6.76 33.79 -1.34
C PRO A 1 6.99 35.26 -1.67
N LYS A 2 6.49 36.19 -0.86
CA LYS A 2 6.84 37.62 -0.97
C LYS A 2 7.83 37.94 0.15
N ASP A 3 8.80 38.81 -0.13
CA ASP A 3 9.74 39.34 0.85
C ASP A 3 10.54 38.25 1.61
N VAL A 4 11.20 37.35 0.86
CA VAL A 4 11.99 36.25 1.43
C VAL A 4 13.25 36.79 2.11
N ASP A 5 13.42 36.47 3.39
CA ASP A 5 14.65 36.73 4.14
C ASP A 5 15.86 36.05 3.46
N GLU A 6 17.00 36.73 3.41
CA GLU A 6 18.23 36.21 2.83
C GLU A 6 18.71 34.91 3.51
N ALA A 7 18.35 34.71 4.78
CA ALA A 7 18.62 33.48 5.53
C ALA A 7 17.82 32.27 5.00
N HIS A 8 16.71 32.51 4.30
CA HIS A 8 15.84 31.47 3.72
C HIS A 8 16.06 31.28 2.20
N MET A 9 17.04 31.98 1.61
CA MET A 9 17.43 31.77 0.23
C MET A 9 18.31 30.52 0.09
N ALA A 10 18.13 29.79 -1.00
CA ALA A 10 18.92 28.60 -1.30
C ALA A 10 20.17 28.96 -2.14
N PRO A 11 21.25 28.16 -2.11
CA PRO A 11 22.33 28.29 -3.07
C PRO A 11 21.82 28.05 -4.51
N LYS A 12 22.44 28.67 -5.51
CA LYS A 12 22.15 28.38 -6.91
C LYS A 12 22.66 26.99 -7.29
N ALA A 13 21.86 26.28 -8.08
CA ALA A 13 22.13 24.89 -8.48
C ALA A 13 23.48 24.70 -9.19
N HIS A 14 23.96 25.71 -9.93
CA HIS A 14 25.20 25.64 -10.71
C HIS A 14 26.31 26.58 -10.20
N ASN A 15 26.03 27.38 -9.15
CA ASN A 15 27.03 28.28 -8.56
C ASN A 15 26.79 28.40 -7.04
N PRO A 16 27.59 27.72 -6.20
CA PRO A 16 27.41 27.76 -4.75
C PRO A 16 27.71 29.13 -4.13
N SER A 17 28.40 30.02 -4.85
CA SER A 17 28.72 31.39 -4.38
C SER A 17 27.55 32.37 -4.53
N GLU A 18 26.48 31.97 -5.21
CA GLU A 18 25.29 32.80 -5.43
C GLU A 18 24.05 32.19 -4.79
N LYS A 19 23.14 33.05 -4.34
CA LYS A 19 21.84 32.64 -3.76
C LYS A 19 20.70 32.86 -4.75
N GLN A 20 19.60 32.14 -4.54
CA GLN A 20 18.33 32.28 -5.25
C GLN A 20 17.15 32.23 -4.27
N ILE A 21 16.08 32.92 -4.63
CA ILE A 21 14.85 32.93 -3.82
C ILE A 21 14.24 31.53 -3.77
N THR A 22 13.79 31.12 -2.58
CA THR A 22 13.01 29.90 -2.42
C THR A 22 11.58 30.15 -2.90
N ILE A 23 11.04 29.18 -3.64
CA ILE A 23 9.68 29.22 -4.16
C ILE A 23 8.84 28.11 -3.52
N MET A 24 7.53 28.30 -3.54
CA MET A 24 6.55 27.29 -3.15
C MET A 24 5.52 27.22 -4.27
N THR A 25 5.18 26.01 -4.69
CA THR A 25 4.11 25.80 -5.66
C THR A 25 2.75 25.94 -4.98
N THR A 26 1.68 25.96 -5.78
CA THR A 26 0.31 25.91 -5.24
C THR A 26 0.07 24.65 -4.41
N ALA A 27 0.65 23.49 -4.79
CA ALA A 27 0.52 22.25 -4.04
C ALA A 27 1.24 22.32 -2.68
N ASP A 28 2.44 22.89 -2.65
CA ASP A 28 3.18 23.09 -1.38
C ASP A 28 2.40 24.02 -0.44
N MET A 29 1.82 25.10 -0.99
CA MET A 29 1.01 26.03 -0.21
C MET A 29 -0.28 25.39 0.30
N ALA A 30 -0.89 24.46 -0.46
CA ALA A 30 -2.09 23.75 -0.02
C ALA A 30 -1.83 22.95 1.27
N MET A 31 -0.64 22.38 1.45
CA MET A 31 -0.26 21.65 2.67
C MET A 31 -0.23 22.53 3.94
N ARG A 32 -0.14 23.85 3.77
CA ARG A 32 -0.17 24.84 4.86
C ARG A 32 -1.54 25.53 4.99
N MET A 33 -2.24 25.74 3.88
CA MET A 33 -3.45 26.56 3.85
C MET A 33 -4.72 25.75 4.11
N ASP A 34 -4.73 24.46 3.76
CA ASP A 34 -5.85 23.56 4.08
C ASP A 34 -5.86 23.24 5.58
N PRO A 35 -7.00 23.39 6.30
CA PRO A 35 -7.05 23.19 7.76
C PRO A 35 -6.68 21.78 8.25
N GLU A 36 -6.88 20.74 7.43
CA GLU A 36 -6.54 19.36 7.81
C GLU A 36 -5.09 19.04 7.47
N TYR A 37 -4.60 19.44 6.30
CA TYR A 37 -3.18 19.27 5.98
C TYR A 37 -2.27 20.14 6.83
N GLU A 38 -2.71 21.32 7.27
CA GLU A 38 -1.93 22.20 8.13
C GLU A 38 -1.59 21.52 9.46
N LYS A 39 -2.56 20.83 10.08
CA LYS A 39 -2.34 20.08 11.33
C LYS A 39 -1.30 18.98 11.15
N ILE A 40 -1.34 18.28 10.01
CA ILE A 40 -0.38 17.22 9.67
C ILE A 40 1.01 17.84 9.42
N SER A 41 1.09 18.89 8.61
CA SER A 41 2.33 19.59 8.29
C SER A 41 2.99 20.19 9.53
N ARG A 42 2.20 20.79 10.43
CA ARG A 42 2.68 21.35 11.70
C ARG A 42 3.22 20.25 12.61
N ARG A 43 2.49 19.12 12.75
CA ARG A 43 2.97 17.97 13.51
C ARG A 43 4.29 17.44 12.97
N PHE A 44 4.44 17.32 11.65
CA PHE A 44 5.69 16.86 11.01
C PHE A 44 6.83 17.87 11.13
N HIS A 45 6.53 19.17 11.13
CA HIS A 45 7.52 20.20 11.41
C HIS A 45 8.04 20.13 12.86
N GLU A 46 7.14 19.89 13.82
CA GLU A 46 7.46 19.77 15.25
C GLU A 46 8.07 18.40 15.62
N ASN A 47 7.82 17.36 14.82
CA ASN A 47 8.26 15.98 15.06
C ASN A 47 8.90 15.39 13.78
N PRO A 48 10.16 15.74 13.45
CA PRO A 48 10.82 15.35 12.20
C PRO A 48 11.01 13.83 12.05
N ASP A 49 11.10 13.11 13.16
CA ASP A 49 11.17 11.64 13.23
C ASP A 49 9.87 10.98 12.76
N GLN A 50 8.71 11.51 13.17
CA GLN A 50 7.41 11.06 12.67
C GLN A 50 7.25 11.33 11.17
N PHE A 51 7.78 12.47 10.70
CA PHE A 51 7.78 12.78 9.27
C PHE A 51 8.64 11.78 8.49
N ALA A 52 9.85 11.48 8.97
CA ALA A 52 10.76 10.53 8.33
C ALA A 52 10.15 9.13 8.21
N ASP A 53 9.56 8.60 9.29
CA ASP A 53 8.88 7.29 9.28
C ASP A 53 7.66 7.29 8.33
N ALA A 54 6.80 8.30 8.43
CA ALA A 54 5.61 8.39 7.57
C ALA A 54 5.98 8.50 6.09
N PHE A 55 7.00 9.29 5.76
CA PHE A 55 7.49 9.43 4.40
C PHE A 55 8.10 8.12 3.89
N ALA A 56 8.94 7.44 4.68
CA ALA A 56 9.52 6.16 4.30
C ALA A 56 8.45 5.10 4.02
N ARG A 57 7.44 4.98 4.90
CA ARG A 57 6.31 4.07 4.74
C ARG A 57 5.44 4.43 3.53
N ALA A 58 5.18 5.72 3.31
CA ALA A 58 4.40 6.20 2.16
C ALA A 58 5.14 5.96 0.84
N TRP A 59 6.47 6.15 0.81
CA TRP A 59 7.31 5.89 -0.35
C TRP A 59 7.38 4.40 -0.68
N TYR A 60 7.55 3.54 0.33
CA TYR A 60 7.50 2.09 0.15
C TYR A 60 6.16 1.66 -0.42
N LYS A 61 5.05 2.13 0.17
CA LYS A 61 3.70 1.87 -0.36
C LYS A 61 3.54 2.38 -1.80
N LEU A 62 3.99 3.60 -2.11
CA LEU A 62 3.89 4.18 -3.45
C LEU A 62 4.53 3.29 -4.52
N THR A 63 5.70 2.74 -4.20
CA THR A 63 6.54 1.97 -5.13
C THR A 63 6.21 0.48 -5.19
N HIS A 64 5.35 -0.03 -4.30
CA HIS A 64 5.01 -1.46 -4.19
C HIS A 64 3.50 -1.76 -4.20
N ARG A 65 2.63 -0.75 -4.14
CA ARG A 65 1.16 -0.92 -4.07
C ARG A 65 0.52 -1.71 -5.21
N ASP A 66 1.20 -1.84 -6.35
CA ASP A 66 0.76 -2.59 -7.53
C ASP A 66 1.47 -3.95 -7.71
N MET A 67 2.29 -4.34 -6.73
CA MET A 67 2.94 -5.65 -6.69
C MET A 67 2.04 -6.75 -6.09
N GLY A 68 0.88 -6.43 -5.52
CA GLY A 68 -0.01 -7.43 -4.92
C GLY A 68 0.53 -8.03 -3.61
N PRO A 69 0.16 -9.28 -3.27
CA PRO A 69 0.51 -9.90 -2.00
C PRO A 69 2.02 -10.04 -1.76
N ALA A 70 2.42 -9.98 -0.49
CA ALA A 70 3.83 -9.99 -0.06
C ALA A 70 4.61 -11.24 -0.52
N VAL A 71 3.93 -12.38 -0.74
CA VAL A 71 4.55 -13.62 -1.28
C VAL A 71 5.21 -13.44 -2.66
N ARG A 72 4.94 -12.33 -3.35
CA ARG A 72 5.56 -12.00 -4.64
C ARG A 72 6.86 -11.20 -4.52
N TYR A 73 7.20 -10.72 -3.33
CA TYR A 73 8.32 -9.80 -3.12
C TYR A 73 9.59 -10.62 -2.97
N LEU A 74 10.69 -10.15 -3.57
CA LEU A 74 11.95 -10.88 -3.66
C LEU A 74 13.11 -9.98 -3.24
N GLY A 75 14.14 -10.56 -2.62
CA GLY A 75 15.35 -9.86 -2.20
C GLY A 75 15.48 -9.74 -0.69
N GLU A 76 16.70 -9.39 -0.24
CA GLU A 76 17.06 -9.34 1.18
C GLU A 76 16.51 -8.09 1.90
N GLU A 77 16.12 -7.07 1.16
CA GLU A 77 15.60 -5.80 1.69
C GLU A 77 14.06 -5.79 1.87
N VAL A 78 13.38 -6.90 1.58
CA VAL A 78 11.92 -7.01 1.81
C VAL A 78 11.67 -6.93 3.32
N PRO A 79 10.90 -5.92 3.80
CA PRO A 79 10.60 -5.79 5.22
C PRO A 79 9.83 -7.01 5.75
N SER A 80 10.12 -7.41 6.98
CA SER A 80 9.38 -8.48 7.68
C SER A 80 8.02 -8.03 8.22
N GLU A 81 7.76 -6.71 8.26
CA GLU A 81 6.48 -6.16 8.70
C GLU A 81 5.39 -6.41 7.65
N GLU A 82 4.29 -7.04 8.05
CA GLU A 82 3.10 -7.14 7.21
C GLU A 82 2.33 -5.82 7.20
N LEU A 83 2.09 -5.27 6.01
CA LEU A 83 1.39 -4.00 5.86
C LEU A 83 -0.02 -4.25 5.36
N LEU A 84 -1.02 -3.69 6.04
CA LEU A 84 -2.44 -3.90 5.73
C LEU A 84 -2.81 -3.65 4.26
N TRP A 85 -2.15 -2.70 3.59
CA TRP A 85 -2.46 -2.38 2.18
C TRP A 85 -2.00 -3.46 1.19
N GLN A 86 -1.19 -4.43 1.64
CA GLN A 86 -0.77 -5.60 0.86
C GLN A 86 -1.81 -6.73 0.87
N ASP A 87 -2.95 -6.52 1.56
CA ASP A 87 -3.99 -7.52 1.78
C ASP A 87 -3.39 -8.85 2.30
N PRO A 88 -2.73 -8.84 3.48
CA PRO A 88 -2.01 -10.01 4.00
C PRO A 88 -2.96 -11.19 4.24
N ILE A 89 -2.49 -12.39 3.88
CA ILE A 89 -3.21 -13.65 4.09
C ILE A 89 -2.42 -14.45 5.13
N PRO A 90 -3.06 -14.91 6.22
CA PRO A 90 -2.38 -15.69 7.24
C PRO A 90 -1.65 -16.90 6.67
N ALA A 91 -0.50 -17.22 7.25
CA ALA A 91 0.21 -18.44 6.93
C ALA A 91 -0.63 -19.67 7.32
N VAL A 92 -0.52 -20.74 6.52
CA VAL A 92 -1.10 -22.03 6.87
C VAL A 92 -0.29 -22.65 7.99
N ASP A 93 -0.94 -22.97 9.11
CA ASP A 93 -0.34 -23.56 10.32
C ASP A 93 -0.81 -24.98 10.61
N HIS A 94 -1.51 -25.60 9.66
CA HIS A 94 -2.07 -26.94 9.76
C HIS A 94 -1.77 -27.80 8.51
N GLU A 95 -2.00 -29.10 8.61
CA GLU A 95 -1.88 -30.00 7.46
C GLU A 95 -2.91 -29.67 6.37
N LEU A 96 -2.48 -29.74 5.12
CA LEU A 96 -3.36 -29.55 3.97
C LEU A 96 -4.08 -30.85 3.64
N VAL A 97 -5.32 -30.71 3.14
CA VAL A 97 -6.11 -31.83 2.63
C VAL A 97 -5.37 -32.61 1.55
N ASN A 98 -5.41 -33.93 1.63
CA ASN A 98 -4.82 -34.83 0.63
C ASN A 98 -5.86 -35.20 -0.46
N ALA A 99 -5.46 -36.05 -1.40
CA ALA A 99 -6.32 -36.44 -2.52
C ALA A 99 -7.61 -37.17 -2.10
N SER A 100 -7.56 -37.98 -1.03
CA SER A 100 -8.72 -38.66 -0.47
C SER A 100 -9.68 -37.65 0.15
N ASP A 101 -9.16 -36.74 0.97
CA ASP A 101 -9.96 -35.69 1.62
C ASP A 101 -10.67 -34.82 0.56
N ILE A 102 -10.00 -34.47 -0.53
CA ILE A 102 -10.57 -33.70 -1.63
C ILE A 102 -11.73 -34.44 -2.31
N ALA A 103 -11.62 -35.75 -2.53
CA ALA A 103 -12.68 -36.54 -3.13
C ALA A 103 -13.92 -36.59 -2.21
N ASP A 104 -13.70 -36.86 -0.92
CA ASP A 104 -14.75 -36.94 0.08
C ASP A 104 -15.47 -35.60 0.27
N LEU A 105 -14.72 -34.48 0.28
CA LEU A 105 -15.29 -33.13 0.39
C LEU A 105 -16.14 -32.76 -0.82
N LYS A 106 -15.73 -33.12 -2.04
CA LYS A 106 -16.52 -32.86 -3.26
C LYS A 106 -17.85 -33.60 -3.22
N GLU A 107 -17.85 -34.87 -2.81
CA GLU A 107 -19.08 -35.64 -2.67
C GLU A 107 -20.02 -35.00 -1.65
N LYS A 108 -19.51 -34.64 -0.46
CA LYS A 108 -20.28 -33.97 0.59
C LYS A 108 -20.88 -32.64 0.11
N ILE A 109 -20.13 -31.82 -0.61
CA ILE A 109 -20.63 -30.55 -1.16
C ILE A 109 -21.75 -30.81 -2.17
N LEU A 110 -21.58 -31.78 -3.08
CA LEU A 110 -22.61 -32.13 -4.06
C LEU A 110 -23.88 -32.73 -3.41
N SER A 111 -23.74 -33.42 -2.28
CA SER A 111 -24.86 -33.94 -1.50
C SER A 111 -25.49 -32.93 -0.54
N SER A 112 -24.98 -31.70 -0.44
CA SER A 112 -25.47 -30.68 0.52
C SER A 112 -26.84 -30.08 0.18
N GLY A 113 -27.37 -30.36 -1.02
CA GLY A 113 -28.61 -29.77 -1.53
C GLY A 113 -28.42 -28.44 -2.26
N LEU A 114 -27.19 -27.91 -2.34
CA LEU A 114 -26.85 -26.76 -3.17
C LEU A 114 -26.98 -27.11 -4.65
N SER A 115 -27.60 -26.22 -5.41
CA SER A 115 -27.67 -26.34 -6.87
C SER A 115 -26.31 -26.09 -7.52
N VAL A 116 -26.12 -26.64 -8.71
CA VAL A 116 -24.94 -26.34 -9.54
C VAL A 116 -24.80 -24.83 -9.77
N SER A 117 -25.91 -24.11 -9.94
CA SER A 117 -25.88 -22.66 -10.15
C SER A 117 -25.32 -21.92 -8.95
N GLU A 118 -25.68 -22.31 -7.73
CA GLU A 118 -25.16 -21.70 -6.50
C GLU A 118 -23.67 -21.98 -6.35
N LEU A 119 -23.25 -23.25 -6.50
CA LEU A 119 -21.83 -23.63 -6.42
C LEU A 119 -20.97 -22.86 -7.42
N VAL A 120 -21.40 -22.79 -8.68
CA VAL A 120 -20.68 -22.07 -9.73
C VAL A 120 -20.66 -20.56 -9.46
N SER A 121 -21.79 -19.98 -9.10
CA SER A 121 -21.90 -18.53 -8.85
C SER A 121 -21.07 -18.10 -7.65
N THR A 122 -21.05 -18.89 -6.58
CA THR A 122 -20.23 -18.63 -5.39
C THR A 122 -18.74 -18.76 -5.69
N ALA A 123 -18.32 -19.82 -6.38
CA ALA A 123 -16.92 -19.99 -6.76
C ALA A 123 -16.43 -18.88 -7.70
N TRP A 124 -17.27 -18.49 -8.68
CA TRP A 124 -16.98 -17.37 -9.56
C TRP A 124 -16.92 -16.04 -8.80
N GLY A 125 -17.91 -15.76 -7.94
CA GLY A 125 -17.98 -14.52 -7.16
C GLY A 125 -16.77 -14.33 -6.24
N ALA A 126 -16.20 -15.41 -5.70
CA ALA A 126 -14.95 -15.36 -4.95
C ALA A 126 -13.75 -15.03 -5.86
N ALA A 127 -13.60 -15.75 -6.98
CA ALA A 127 -12.42 -15.64 -7.84
C ALA A 127 -12.40 -14.40 -8.75
N SER A 128 -13.56 -13.90 -9.18
CA SER A 128 -13.68 -12.86 -10.22
C SER A 128 -13.24 -11.47 -9.78
N THR A 129 -12.93 -11.28 -8.50
CA THR A 129 -12.38 -10.03 -7.97
C THR A 129 -10.91 -9.85 -8.33
N PHE A 130 -10.21 -10.92 -8.74
CA PHE A 130 -8.81 -10.85 -9.14
C PHE A 130 -8.63 -9.93 -10.35
N ARG A 131 -7.61 -9.06 -10.26
CA ARG A 131 -7.23 -8.19 -11.37
C ARG A 131 -5.72 -8.19 -11.58
N GLY A 132 -5.30 -8.47 -12.82
CA GLY A 132 -3.88 -8.55 -13.17
C GLY A 132 -3.11 -7.23 -13.10
N SER A 133 -3.81 -6.08 -13.02
CA SER A 133 -3.21 -4.75 -12.97
C SER A 133 -2.34 -4.53 -11.72
N ASP A 134 -2.85 -4.92 -10.55
CA ASP A 134 -2.16 -4.79 -9.26
C ASP A 134 -2.11 -6.10 -8.45
N LYS A 135 -2.66 -7.18 -9.02
CA LYS A 135 -2.66 -8.55 -8.47
C LYS A 135 -3.40 -8.66 -7.14
N ARG A 136 -4.36 -7.77 -6.90
CA ARG A 136 -5.30 -7.84 -5.77
C ARG A 136 -6.51 -8.70 -6.12
N GLY A 137 -7.24 -9.14 -5.09
CA GLY A 137 -8.43 -9.97 -5.20
C GLY A 137 -8.12 -11.43 -5.53
N GLY A 138 -9.17 -12.19 -5.82
CA GLY A 138 -9.13 -13.64 -5.99
C GLY A 138 -9.78 -14.37 -4.81
N ALA A 139 -9.79 -15.70 -4.89
CA ALA A 139 -10.50 -16.55 -3.93
C ALA A 139 -9.66 -16.95 -2.69
N ASN A 140 -8.43 -16.42 -2.55
CA ASN A 140 -7.58 -16.72 -1.40
C ASN A 140 -7.74 -15.61 -0.35
N GLY A 141 -7.99 -16.00 0.91
CA GLY A 141 -8.46 -15.10 1.97
C GLY A 141 -9.97 -14.80 1.88
#